data_AF-A0A8T3WUP1-F1
#
_entry.id   AF-A0A8T3WUP1-F1
#
_cell.length_a   1.000
_cell.length_b   1.000
_cell.length_c   1.000
_cell.angle_alpha   90.00
_cell.angle_beta   90.00
_cell.angle_gamma   90.00
#
_symmetry.space_group_name_H-M   'P 1'
#
loop_
_entity.id
_entity.type
_entity.pdbx_description
1 polymer ?
#
loop_
_entity_poly.entity_id
_entity_poly.type
_entity_poly.pdbx_seq_one_letter_code
_entity_poly.pdbx_strand_id
1 'polypeptide(L)'
;MAGKAQAFERPLMYYVFIVISVAVFLFGYKVVSDWSAANEKLDYTHVANTLAKLIKQSSSDSLGTTEEHTIAMPVGVDRLCLVDRNKAISPFVSCLLNLELEKFEEKNIFFSPFQGFDPLQLNGFELYEKENPLCLKSTRGKVPLTFTNRGKNTVVSTFDGTKKSSDCVTVLFNAQPENALDIVFLGYGYKDGDEFAKDVKKQVNLFLGIEPFKTNKEKLNFYRIDRFDDVGCTMENWISCDEFQVKTIASFCPNDFVVVLASRSRIRDALRPIRSSAVSNMAKINTADNELVLLHEFGHLFGSLGDEYVDENYYLDSGLKIADFPNCGDPGCSKWKGANGTGCFKGCSLSSFFRPTKDSLMRSLSVPDYGVWNEKILAEKLSLYGGKP
;
A
#
# COMPACT_ATOMS: atom_id res chain seq x y z
N MET A 1 33.71 85.09 10.43
CA MET A 1 34.10 83.67 10.53
C MET A 1 32.83 82.85 10.43
N ALA A 2 32.69 82.10 9.34
CA ALA A 2 31.49 81.35 8.99
C ALA A 2 31.39 80.04 9.78
N GLY A 3 30.16 79.73 10.20
CA GLY A 3 29.54 78.41 10.34
C GLY A 3 30.35 77.26 10.94
N LYS A 4 30.05 76.93 12.20
CA LYS A 4 30.00 75.51 12.63
C LYS A 4 28.53 75.10 12.72
N ALA A 5 28.03 74.53 11.63
CA ALA A 5 26.90 73.62 11.69
C ALA A 5 27.40 72.24 12.15
N GLN A 6 26.44 71.43 12.63
CA GLN A 6 26.48 69.97 12.69
C GLN A 6 26.98 69.35 14.02
N ALA A 7 26.01 69.01 14.88
CA ALA A 7 25.98 67.75 15.64
C ALA A 7 24.74 67.68 16.56
N PHE A 8 23.51 67.60 16.02
CA PHE A 8 22.36 67.25 16.87
C PHE A 8 21.25 66.42 16.20
N GLU A 9 21.52 65.72 15.09
CA GLU A 9 20.47 64.96 14.38
C GLU A 9 20.77 63.47 14.16
N ARG A 10 21.86 62.92 14.73
CA ARG A 10 22.15 61.48 14.57
C ARG A 10 21.42 60.58 15.58
N PRO A 11 21.39 60.83 16.90
CA PRO A 11 20.79 59.87 17.83
C PRO A 11 19.26 59.79 17.71
N LEU A 12 18.57 60.89 17.40
CA LEU A 12 17.10 60.90 17.26
C LEU A 12 16.64 60.06 16.07
N MET A 13 17.33 60.17 14.93
CA MET A 13 17.06 59.36 13.73
C MET A 13 17.25 57.86 13.99
N TYR A 14 18.30 57.47 14.74
CA TYR A 14 18.50 56.07 15.13
C TYR A 14 17.38 55.56 16.05
N TYR A 15 16.94 56.37 17.04
CA TYR A 15 15.84 55.98 17.91
C TYR A 15 14.52 55.81 17.15
N VAL A 16 14.19 56.73 16.25
CA VAL A 16 12.99 56.63 15.41
C VAL A 16 13.06 55.40 14.50
N PHE A 17 14.23 55.10 13.90
CA PHE A 17 14.41 53.89 13.09
C PHE A 17 14.25 52.61 13.92
N ILE A 18 14.78 52.57 15.15
CA ILE A 18 14.62 51.40 16.03
C ILE A 18 13.14 51.21 16.40
N VAL A 19 12.44 52.29 16.79
CA VAL A 19 11.01 52.21 17.15
C VAL A 19 10.16 51.77 15.96
N ILE A 20 10.40 52.32 14.76
CA ILE A 20 9.69 51.90 13.54
C ILE A 20 10.02 50.45 13.21
N SER A 21 11.29 50.04 13.30
CA SER A 21 11.71 48.67 12.98
C SER A 21 11.10 47.66 13.96
N VAL A 22 11.07 47.97 15.25
CA VAL A 22 10.42 47.14 16.27
C VAL A 22 8.91 47.09 16.05
N ALA A 23 8.26 48.21 15.72
CA ALA A 23 6.84 48.24 15.43
C ALA A 23 6.48 47.44 14.17
N VAL A 24 7.28 47.56 13.10
CA VAL A 24 7.12 46.76 11.87
C VAL A 24 7.39 45.28 12.13
N PHE A 25 8.38 44.96 12.98
CA PHE A 25 8.68 43.57 13.34
C PHE A 25 7.57 42.94 14.19
N LEU A 26 7.05 43.66 15.18
CA LEU A 26 5.93 43.21 16.02
C LEU A 26 4.62 43.10 15.22
N PHE A 27 4.34 44.08 14.35
CA PHE A 27 3.17 44.05 13.49
C PHE A 27 3.29 42.96 12.42
N GLY A 28 4.46 42.81 11.80
CA GLY A 28 4.76 41.74 10.86
C GLY A 28 4.67 40.36 11.50
N TYR A 29 5.21 40.19 12.71
CA TYR A 29 5.08 38.96 13.49
C TYR A 29 3.62 38.64 13.79
N LYS A 30 2.82 39.64 14.19
CA LYS A 30 1.39 39.46 14.45
C LYS A 30 0.61 39.11 13.18
N VAL A 31 0.88 39.78 12.07
CA VAL A 31 0.23 39.47 10.77
C VAL A 31 0.59 38.07 10.31
N VAL A 32 1.85 37.64 10.47
CA VAL A 32 2.30 36.29 10.13
C VAL A 32 1.68 35.24 11.07
N SER A 33 1.58 35.51 12.37
CA SER A 33 0.94 34.59 13.33
C SER A 33 -0.56 34.46 13.07
N ASP A 34 -1.24 35.58 12.81
CA ASP A 34 -2.67 35.62 12.51
C ASP A 34 -2.96 34.92 11.17
N TRP A 35 -2.06 35.08 10.17
CA TRP A 35 -2.13 34.38 8.89
C TRP A 35 -1.86 32.87 9.03
N SER A 36 -0.90 32.47 9.86
CA SER A 36 -0.63 31.06 10.17
C SER A 36 -1.83 30.40 10.85
N ALA A 37 -2.42 31.05 11.85
CA ALA A 37 -3.60 30.55 12.55
C ALA A 37 -4.85 30.50 11.65
N ALA A 38 -5.00 31.46 10.73
CA ALA A 38 -6.08 31.45 9.74
C ALA A 38 -5.93 30.29 8.73
N ASN A 39 -4.70 29.99 8.29
CA ASN A 39 -4.42 28.84 7.42
C ASN A 39 -4.69 27.51 8.15
N GLU A 40 -4.30 27.40 9.42
CA GLU A 40 -4.57 26.21 10.25
C GLU A 40 -6.08 25.99 10.45
N LYS A 41 -6.86 27.08 10.59
CA LYS A 41 -8.33 27.05 10.67
C LYS A 41 -9.02 26.64 9.37
N LEU A 42 -8.44 27.02 8.23
CA LEU A 42 -8.91 26.62 6.90
C LEU A 42 -8.71 25.12 6.63
N ASP A 43 -7.66 24.51 7.20
CA ASP A 43 -7.23 23.14 6.88
C ASP A 43 -8.12 22.07 7.56
N TYR A 44 -8.49 22.23 8.83
CA TYR A 44 -9.34 21.22 9.50
C TYR A 44 -10.82 21.29 9.11
N THR A 45 -11.32 22.46 8.70
CA THR A 45 -12.68 22.60 8.16
C THR A 45 -12.83 21.82 6.83
N HIS A 46 -11.73 21.65 6.09
CA HIS A 46 -11.70 20.83 4.88
C HIS A 46 -12.06 19.36 5.15
N VAL A 47 -11.71 18.82 6.33
CA VAL A 47 -12.06 17.45 6.73
C VAL A 47 -13.57 17.27 6.80
N ALA A 48 -14.28 18.18 7.48
CA ALA A 48 -15.74 18.09 7.57
C ALA A 48 -16.43 18.30 6.21
N ASN A 49 -15.93 19.20 5.37
CA ASN A 49 -16.45 19.39 4.02
C ASN A 49 -16.24 18.14 3.15
N THR A 50 -15.09 17.49 3.28
CA THR A 50 -14.79 16.23 2.58
C THR A 50 -15.73 15.12 3.06
N LEU A 51 -15.88 14.95 4.38
CA LEU A 51 -16.83 14.01 4.96
C LEU A 51 -18.26 14.27 4.48
N ALA A 52 -18.71 15.53 4.48
CA ALA A 52 -20.04 15.90 4.01
C ALA A 52 -20.25 15.54 2.53
N LYS A 53 -19.24 15.79 1.69
CA LYS A 53 -19.26 15.42 0.27
C LYS A 53 -19.36 13.91 0.10
N LEU A 54 -18.55 13.14 0.83
CA LEU A 54 -18.53 11.67 0.76
C LEU A 54 -19.84 11.06 1.26
N ILE A 55 -20.41 11.57 2.35
CA ILE A 55 -21.72 11.15 2.85
C ILE A 55 -22.80 11.39 1.78
N LYS A 56 -22.79 12.57 1.15
CA LYS A 56 -23.75 12.93 0.11
C LYS A 56 -23.58 12.09 -1.17
N GLN A 57 -22.35 11.77 -1.53
CA GLN A 57 -22.04 10.88 -2.65
C GLN A 57 -22.54 9.46 -2.34
N SER A 58 -22.15 8.91 -1.20
CA SER A 58 -22.59 7.57 -0.78
C SER A 58 -24.11 7.45 -0.67
N SER A 59 -24.81 8.49 -0.23
CA SER A 59 -26.28 8.46 -0.16
C SER A 59 -26.97 8.51 -1.53
N SER A 60 -26.26 8.96 -2.58
CA SER A 60 -26.75 8.94 -3.96
C SER A 60 -26.54 7.61 -4.68
N ASP A 61 -25.70 6.72 -4.14
CA ASP A 61 -25.44 5.40 -4.70
C ASP A 61 -26.59 4.43 -4.43
N SER A 62 -26.50 3.21 -4.97
CA SER A 62 -27.49 2.19 -4.66
C SER A 62 -27.44 1.79 -3.18
N LEU A 63 -28.60 1.43 -2.62
CA LEU A 63 -28.73 1.00 -1.23
C LEU A 63 -27.80 -0.19 -0.94
N GLY A 64 -27.03 -0.11 0.15
CA GLY A 64 -26.08 -1.14 0.55
C GLY A 64 -24.68 -1.00 -0.06
N THR A 65 -24.47 -0.03 -0.97
CA THR A 65 -23.13 0.29 -1.50
C THR A 65 -22.20 0.67 -0.37
N THR A 66 -20.99 0.12 -0.39
CA THR A 66 -19.92 0.43 0.55
C THR A 66 -18.75 1.02 -0.22
N GLU A 67 -18.30 2.21 0.17
CA GLU A 67 -17.12 2.87 -0.38
C GLU A 67 -16.08 3.13 0.71
N GLU A 68 -14.81 2.96 0.36
CA GLU A 68 -13.68 3.22 1.26
C GLU A 68 -12.95 4.47 0.79
N HIS A 69 -12.76 5.43 1.70
CA HIS A 69 -12.06 6.68 1.40
C HIS A 69 -11.00 6.96 2.45
N THR A 70 -9.84 7.41 2.00
CA THR A 70 -8.78 7.88 2.89
C THR A 70 -8.82 9.40 2.98
N ILE A 71 -9.10 9.91 4.17
CA ILE A 71 -9.22 11.35 4.43
C ILE A 71 -7.87 11.89 4.89
N ALA A 72 -7.39 12.94 4.22
CA ALA A 72 -6.20 13.67 4.64
C ALA A 72 -6.49 14.42 5.95
N MET A 73 -5.61 14.25 6.93
CA MET A 73 -5.68 14.91 8.22
C MET A 73 -4.74 16.12 8.25
N PRO A 74 -5.16 17.24 8.88
CA PRO A 74 -4.28 18.38 9.14
C PRO A 74 -3.06 17.97 9.96
N VAL A 75 -1.98 18.73 9.80
CA VAL A 75 -0.76 18.56 10.61
C VAL A 75 -1.12 18.76 12.09
N GLY A 76 -0.62 17.87 12.96
CA GLY A 76 -0.87 17.92 14.41
C GLY A 76 -2.12 17.17 14.87
N VAL A 77 -2.97 16.67 13.96
CA VAL A 77 -4.10 15.79 14.31
C VAL A 77 -3.64 14.34 14.44
N ASP A 78 -3.66 13.84 15.67
CA ASP A 78 -3.33 12.45 16.02
C ASP A 78 -4.53 11.51 15.84
N ARG A 79 -5.76 11.98 16.12
CA ARG A 79 -6.97 11.17 15.99
C ARG A 79 -8.17 11.98 15.49
N LEU A 80 -9.04 11.31 14.74
CA LEU A 80 -10.38 11.77 14.38
C LEU A 80 -11.41 10.95 15.15
N CYS A 81 -12.36 11.61 15.82
CA CYS A 81 -13.45 10.97 16.55
C CYS A 81 -14.81 11.44 16.01
N LEU A 82 -15.64 10.50 15.56
CA LEU A 82 -17.02 10.73 15.14
C LEU A 82 -17.99 10.20 16.20
N VAL A 83 -19.11 10.89 16.42
CA VAL A 83 -20.09 10.54 17.45
C VAL A 83 -21.49 10.54 16.83
N ASP A 84 -22.22 9.45 16.97
CA ASP A 84 -23.64 9.43 16.64
C ASP A 84 -24.45 9.79 17.89
N ARG A 85 -24.86 11.05 18.00
CA ARG A 85 -25.62 11.58 19.14
C ARG A 85 -27.04 10.98 19.24
N ASN A 86 -27.53 10.30 18.19
CA ASN A 86 -28.83 9.64 18.21
C ASN A 86 -28.77 8.21 18.76
N LYS A 87 -27.56 7.69 19.02
CA LYS A 87 -27.34 6.33 19.53
C LYS A 87 -26.65 6.38 20.89
N ALA A 88 -26.72 5.27 21.63
CA ALA A 88 -25.98 5.14 22.87
C ALA A 88 -24.48 5.34 22.62
N ILE A 89 -23.88 6.23 23.39
CA ILE A 89 -22.43 6.43 23.42
C ILE A 89 -21.86 5.38 24.37
N SER A 90 -20.85 4.64 23.94
CA SER A 90 -20.17 3.60 24.72
C SER A 90 -19.74 4.15 26.08
N PRO A 91 -19.90 3.43 27.20
CA PRO A 91 -19.43 3.89 28.50
C PRO A 91 -17.89 3.89 28.63
N PHE A 92 -17.18 3.29 27.67
CA PHE A 92 -15.72 3.16 27.69
C PHE A 92 -14.99 4.26 26.90
N VAL A 93 -15.57 5.46 26.80
CA VAL A 93 -14.91 6.61 26.15
C VAL A 93 -13.71 7.07 26.97
N SER A 94 -12.66 7.56 26.30
CA SER A 94 -11.53 8.19 27.00
C SER A 94 -12.00 9.38 27.82
N CYS A 95 -11.40 9.57 29.01
CA CYS A 95 -11.74 10.67 29.92
C CYS A 95 -11.71 12.05 29.23
N LEU A 96 -10.70 12.29 28.39
CA LEU A 96 -10.56 13.55 27.66
C LEU A 96 -11.68 13.78 26.64
N LEU A 97 -12.08 12.74 25.88
CA LEU A 97 -13.20 12.88 24.96
C LEU A 97 -14.52 13.03 25.72
N ASN A 98 -14.70 12.35 26.85
CA ASN A 98 -15.91 12.50 27.66
C ASN A 98 -16.12 13.97 28.12
N LEU A 99 -15.05 14.64 28.54
CA LEU A 99 -15.10 16.07 28.89
C LEU A 99 -15.50 16.95 27.69
N GLU A 100 -14.98 16.66 26.50
CA GLU A 100 -15.36 17.38 25.27
C GLU A 100 -16.83 17.12 24.88
N LEU A 101 -17.32 15.89 25.06
CA LEU A 101 -18.71 15.51 24.76
C LEU A 101 -19.72 16.23 25.66
N GLU A 102 -19.37 16.42 26.95
CA GLU A 102 -20.15 17.19 27.93
C GLU A 102 -20.14 18.68 27.62
N LYS A 103 -19.01 19.20 27.14
CA LYS A 103 -18.85 20.63 26.83
C LYS A 103 -19.55 21.04 25.53
N PHE A 104 -19.58 20.16 24.53
CA PHE A 104 -20.07 20.47 23.19
C PHE A 104 -21.21 19.54 22.76
N GLU A 105 -22.40 19.73 23.36
CA GLU A 105 -23.57 18.86 23.20
C GLU A 105 -24.00 18.64 21.73
N GLU A 106 -23.93 19.69 20.90
CA GLU A 106 -24.37 19.67 19.50
C GLU A 106 -23.28 19.23 18.51
N LYS A 107 -22.03 19.06 18.97
CA LYS A 107 -20.89 18.70 18.11
C LYS A 107 -20.69 17.20 18.09
N ASN A 108 -20.28 16.69 16.93
CA ASN A 108 -20.18 15.26 16.68
C ASN A 108 -18.94 14.84 15.88
N ILE A 109 -18.04 15.78 15.60
CA ILE A 109 -16.71 15.52 15.07
C ILE A 109 -15.69 16.19 15.98
N PHE A 110 -14.74 15.41 16.48
CA PHE A 110 -13.70 15.85 17.41
C PHE A 110 -12.33 15.41 16.89
N PHE A 111 -11.32 16.24 17.15
CA PHE A 111 -9.93 15.96 16.75
C PHE A 111 -9.05 15.89 18.00
N SER A 112 -8.14 14.92 18.04
CA SER A 112 -7.16 14.77 19.12
C SER A 112 -5.76 15.18 18.64
N PRO A 113 -4.95 15.89 19.44
CA PRO A 113 -5.26 16.41 20.77
C PRO A 113 -6.42 17.41 20.73
N PHE A 114 -7.34 17.35 21.71
CA PHE A 114 -8.57 18.18 21.72
C PHE A 114 -8.29 19.68 21.93
N GLN A 115 -7.06 20.01 22.28
CA GLN A 115 -6.57 21.37 22.42
C GLN A 115 -6.02 21.82 21.07
N GLY A 116 -6.61 22.86 20.49
CA GLY A 116 -6.15 23.46 19.22
C GLY A 116 -7.08 23.24 18.02
N PHE A 117 -8.12 22.40 18.15
CA PHE A 117 -9.08 22.13 17.08
C PHE A 117 -10.52 22.31 17.59
N ASP A 118 -11.30 23.16 16.92
CA ASP A 118 -12.71 23.36 17.28
C ASP A 118 -13.54 22.15 16.81
N PRO A 119 -14.39 21.55 17.67
CA PRO A 119 -15.27 20.47 17.27
C PRO A 119 -16.27 20.90 16.19
N LEU A 120 -16.53 20.02 15.24
CA LEU A 120 -17.40 20.28 14.09
C LEU A 120 -18.72 19.52 14.22
N GLN A 121 -19.69 19.95 13.40
CA GLN A 121 -21.00 19.32 13.31
C GLN A 121 -21.23 18.86 11.88
N LEU A 122 -21.70 17.62 11.73
CA LEU A 122 -22.02 17.02 10.46
C LEU A 122 -23.28 16.17 10.55
N ASN A 123 -24.14 16.29 9.55
CA ASN A 123 -25.40 15.54 9.49
C ASN A 123 -25.34 14.47 8.40
N GLY A 124 -26.27 13.52 8.44
CA GLY A 124 -26.46 12.50 7.40
C GLY A 124 -25.58 11.26 7.54
N PHE A 125 -24.82 11.14 8.63
CA PHE A 125 -24.16 9.88 9.00
C PHE A 125 -24.78 9.23 10.23
N GLU A 126 -24.56 7.93 10.34
CA GLU A 126 -24.80 7.16 11.56
C GLU A 126 -23.61 6.24 11.83
N LEU A 127 -23.44 5.78 13.08
CA LEU A 127 -22.40 4.81 13.45
C LEU A 127 -23.03 3.48 13.86
N TYR A 128 -22.26 2.39 13.83
CA TYR A 128 -22.68 1.17 14.52
C TYR A 128 -22.69 1.40 16.03
N GLU A 129 -23.68 0.87 16.76
CA GLU A 129 -23.78 1.08 18.22
C GLU A 129 -22.51 0.64 18.97
N LYS A 130 -21.90 -0.46 18.54
CA LYS A 130 -20.65 -0.99 19.12
C LYS A 130 -19.42 -0.12 18.82
N GLU A 131 -19.52 0.77 17.84
CA GLU A 131 -18.45 1.65 17.37
C GLU A 131 -18.73 3.12 17.68
N ASN A 132 -19.68 3.46 18.56
CA ASN A 132 -20.00 4.83 18.92
C ASN A 132 -19.42 5.19 20.30
N PRO A 133 -18.48 6.14 20.43
CA PRO A 133 -17.85 6.95 19.38
C PRO A 133 -16.80 6.20 18.54
N LEU A 134 -16.68 6.59 17.27
CA LEU A 134 -15.71 6.05 16.33
C LEU A 134 -14.44 6.90 16.34
N CYS A 135 -13.39 6.45 17.03
CA CYS A 135 -12.13 7.18 17.16
C CYS A 135 -10.95 6.48 16.45
N LEU A 136 -10.47 7.08 15.38
CA LEU A 136 -9.42 6.54 14.52
C LEU A 136 -8.11 7.32 14.65
N LYS A 137 -6.97 6.60 14.61
CA LYS A 137 -5.64 7.20 14.63
C LYS A 137 -5.23 7.66 13.23
N SER A 138 -4.72 8.88 13.12
CA SER A 138 -4.06 9.39 11.92
C SER A 138 -2.73 8.66 11.71
N THR A 139 -2.56 8.01 10.56
CA THR A 139 -1.30 7.37 10.17
C THR A 139 -0.75 8.05 8.93
N ARG A 140 0.45 8.63 9.05
CA ARG A 140 1.07 9.45 7.98
C ARG A 140 0.12 10.57 7.47
N GLY A 141 -0.60 11.23 8.38
CA GLY A 141 -1.51 12.33 8.06
C GLY A 141 -2.80 11.89 7.35
N LYS A 142 -3.23 10.64 7.54
CA LYS A 142 -4.39 10.06 6.85
C LYS A 142 -5.22 9.18 7.78
N VAL A 143 -6.54 9.19 7.58
CA VAL A 143 -7.49 8.32 8.27
C VAL A 143 -8.38 7.62 7.25
N PRO A 144 -8.37 6.28 7.18
CA PRO A 144 -9.26 5.52 6.32
C PRO A 144 -10.65 5.37 6.97
N LEU A 145 -11.71 5.55 6.17
CA LEU A 145 -13.10 5.42 6.59
C LEU A 145 -13.92 4.66 5.56
N THR A 146 -14.89 3.91 6.05
CA THR A 146 -15.85 3.16 5.23
C THR A 146 -17.23 3.82 5.31
N PHE A 147 -17.84 4.08 4.15
CA PHE A 147 -19.15 4.71 4.00
C PHE A 147 -20.11 3.70 3.40
N THR A 148 -21.19 3.33 4.10
CA THR A 148 -22.20 2.38 3.61
C THR A 148 -23.56 3.03 3.49
N ASN A 149 -24.15 3.01 2.29
CA ASN A 149 -25.47 3.59 2.06
C ASN A 149 -26.58 2.77 2.74
N ARG A 150 -27.37 3.39 3.62
CA ARG A 150 -28.62 2.82 4.22
C ARG A 150 -29.89 3.54 3.74
N GLY A 151 -29.79 4.27 2.63
CA GLY A 151 -30.89 4.99 2.00
C GLY A 151 -31.05 6.39 2.59
N LYS A 152 -31.55 6.49 3.84
CA LYS A 152 -31.75 7.79 4.49
C LYS A 152 -30.46 8.39 5.05
N ASN A 153 -29.57 7.55 5.55
CA ASN A 153 -28.30 7.91 6.17
C ASN A 153 -27.16 7.07 5.60
N THR A 154 -25.93 7.53 5.80
CA THR A 154 -24.71 6.79 5.47
C THR A 154 -24.06 6.28 6.75
N VAL A 155 -23.87 4.97 6.87
CA VAL A 155 -23.12 4.40 7.99
C VAL A 155 -21.65 4.69 7.78
N VAL A 156 -21.03 5.38 8.73
CA VAL A 156 -19.57 5.57 8.76
C VAL A 156 -19.00 4.57 9.77
N SER A 157 -17.97 3.84 9.38
CA SER A 157 -17.33 2.82 10.22
C SER A 157 -15.83 2.82 10.01
N THR A 158 -15.11 2.08 10.86
CA THR A 158 -13.68 1.84 10.66
C THR A 158 -13.44 1.21 9.28
N PHE A 159 -12.19 1.33 8.81
CA PHE A 159 -11.73 0.44 7.76
C PHE A 159 -11.79 -1.00 8.29
N ASP A 160 -12.82 -1.71 7.89
CA ASP A 160 -13.05 -3.08 8.34
C ASP A 160 -12.22 -4.01 7.46
N GLY A 161 -10.93 -4.12 7.76
CA GLY A 161 -10.07 -5.17 7.22
C GLY A 161 -10.52 -6.59 7.60
N THR A 162 -11.62 -6.74 8.35
CA THR A 162 -12.25 -8.01 8.73
C THR A 162 -13.63 -8.23 8.09
N LYS A 163 -14.14 -7.31 7.28
CA LYS A 163 -15.14 -7.64 6.27
C LYS A 163 -14.41 -8.46 5.21
N LYS A 164 -14.41 -9.79 5.41
CA LYS A 164 -14.29 -10.74 4.32
C LYS A 164 -15.32 -10.28 3.28
N SER A 165 -14.84 -9.54 2.29
CA SER A 165 -15.57 -9.25 1.07
C SER A 165 -16.18 -10.57 0.63
N SER A 166 -17.45 -10.59 0.21
CA SER A 166 -18.06 -11.77 -0.42
C SER A 166 -17.19 -12.33 -1.55
N ASP A 167 -16.29 -11.50 -2.07
CA ASP A 167 -15.44 -11.79 -3.21
C ASP A 167 -14.05 -12.26 -2.80
N CYS A 168 -13.63 -12.08 -1.54
CA CYS A 168 -12.37 -12.63 -1.04
C CYS A 168 -12.52 -14.11 -0.66
N VAL A 169 -12.13 -14.97 -1.60
CA VAL A 169 -12.20 -16.42 -1.45
C VAL A 169 -10.87 -16.94 -0.90
N THR A 170 -10.91 -17.53 0.29
CA THR A 170 -9.77 -18.26 0.85
C THR A 170 -9.54 -19.54 0.04
N VAL A 171 -8.36 -19.66 -0.58
CA VAL A 171 -7.93 -20.87 -1.30
C VAL A 171 -7.19 -21.80 -0.35
N LEU A 172 -6.32 -21.25 0.48
CA LEU A 172 -5.60 -21.95 1.54
C LEU A 172 -5.33 -20.97 2.69
N PHE A 173 -5.56 -21.41 3.93
CA PHE A 173 -5.27 -20.63 5.13
C PHE A 173 -4.55 -21.52 6.13
N ASN A 174 -3.32 -21.15 6.46
CA ASN A 174 -2.47 -21.90 7.38
C ASN A 174 -2.14 -21.11 8.66
N ALA A 175 -2.04 -19.78 8.58
CA ALA A 175 -1.80 -18.93 9.75
C ALA A 175 -2.46 -17.55 9.59
N GLN A 176 -2.52 -16.76 10.67
CA GLN A 176 -3.02 -15.39 10.60
C GLN A 176 -2.13 -14.52 9.68
N PRO A 177 -2.69 -13.51 8.99
CA PRO A 177 -1.95 -12.65 8.06
C PRO A 177 -0.64 -12.07 8.61
N GLU A 178 -0.61 -11.67 9.87
CA GLU A 178 0.62 -11.15 10.51
C GLU A 178 1.75 -12.18 10.64
N ASN A 179 1.45 -13.47 10.42
CA ASN A 179 2.36 -14.60 10.59
C ASN A 179 2.53 -15.41 9.29
N ALA A 180 1.90 -15.03 8.19
CA ALA A 180 1.91 -15.76 6.93
C ALA A 180 2.30 -14.86 5.76
N LEU A 181 2.93 -15.45 4.75
CA LEU A 181 3.10 -14.84 3.45
C LEU A 181 1.76 -14.94 2.72
N ASP A 182 1.04 -13.82 2.64
CA ASP A 182 -0.29 -13.76 2.02
C ASP A 182 -0.18 -13.43 0.52
N ILE A 183 -0.70 -14.32 -0.33
CA ILE A 183 -0.71 -14.14 -1.79
C ILE A 183 -2.15 -14.11 -2.29
N VAL A 184 -2.55 -13.04 -2.97
CA VAL A 184 -3.89 -12.91 -3.55
C VAL A 184 -3.86 -12.98 -5.08
N PHE A 185 -4.77 -13.76 -5.65
CA PHE A 185 -4.97 -13.89 -7.10
C PHE A 185 -6.14 -13.04 -7.59
N LEU A 186 -5.94 -12.34 -8.71
CA LEU A 186 -7.00 -11.66 -9.47
C LEU A 186 -7.05 -12.25 -10.89
N GLY A 187 -8.24 -12.26 -11.49
CA GLY A 187 -8.44 -12.75 -12.86
C GLY A 187 -8.65 -11.60 -13.85
N TYR A 188 -7.89 -11.60 -14.94
CA TYR A 188 -8.15 -10.75 -16.10
C TYR A 188 -8.58 -11.58 -17.31
N GLY A 189 -9.73 -11.22 -17.90
CA GLY A 189 -10.22 -11.86 -19.11
C GLY A 189 -10.95 -13.19 -18.90
N TYR A 190 -11.09 -13.65 -17.66
CA TYR A 190 -11.94 -14.78 -17.31
C TYR A 190 -13.42 -14.39 -17.42
N LYS A 191 -14.23 -15.31 -17.94
CA LYS A 191 -15.70 -15.17 -18.00
C LYS A 191 -16.41 -16.14 -17.06
N ASP A 192 -15.67 -17.13 -16.57
CA ASP A 192 -16.13 -18.21 -15.73
C ASP A 192 -15.24 -18.27 -14.47
N GLY A 193 -15.86 -18.13 -13.30
CA GLY A 193 -15.17 -18.24 -12.02
C GLY A 193 -14.58 -19.63 -11.78
N ASP A 194 -15.15 -20.68 -12.38
CA ASP A 194 -14.63 -22.04 -12.24
C ASP A 194 -13.33 -22.26 -13.03
N GLU A 195 -13.17 -21.61 -14.18
CA GLU A 195 -11.92 -21.62 -14.95
C GLU A 195 -10.82 -20.92 -14.14
N PHE A 196 -11.11 -19.71 -13.64
CA PHE A 196 -10.19 -18.96 -12.79
C PHE A 196 -9.80 -19.75 -11.53
N ALA A 197 -10.78 -20.36 -10.86
CA ALA A 197 -10.55 -21.22 -9.70
C ALA A 197 -9.59 -22.37 -9.98
N LYS A 198 -9.72 -23.02 -11.14
CA LYS A 198 -8.86 -24.14 -11.56
C LYS A 198 -7.43 -23.66 -11.81
N ASP A 199 -7.27 -22.54 -12.50
CA ASP A 199 -5.96 -21.96 -12.77
C ASP A 199 -5.27 -21.52 -11.48
N VAL A 200 -5.98 -20.86 -10.57
CA VAL A 200 -5.47 -20.51 -9.23
C VAL A 200 -5.02 -21.76 -8.47
N LYS A 201 -5.86 -22.80 -8.41
CA LYS A 201 -5.52 -24.05 -7.71
C LYS A 201 -4.27 -24.71 -8.28
N LYS A 202 -4.10 -24.66 -9.60
CA LYS A 202 -2.92 -25.18 -10.28
C LYS A 202 -1.66 -24.41 -9.88
N GLN A 203 -1.71 -23.08 -9.86
CA GLN A 203 -0.60 -22.24 -9.39
C GLN A 203 -0.25 -22.49 -7.92
N VAL A 204 -1.26 -22.58 -7.05
CA VAL A 204 -1.06 -22.90 -5.62
C VAL A 204 -0.39 -24.26 -5.45
N ASN A 205 -0.81 -25.28 -6.20
CA ASN A 205 -0.17 -26.60 -6.13
C ASN A 205 1.31 -26.57 -6.55
N LEU A 206 1.68 -25.72 -7.51
CA LEU A 206 3.09 -25.55 -7.92
C LEU A 206 3.92 -24.92 -6.81
N PHE A 207 3.43 -23.85 -6.18
CA PHE A 207 4.06 -23.27 -4.98
C PHE A 207 4.28 -24.34 -3.90
N LEU A 208 3.25 -25.12 -3.58
CA LEU A 208 3.33 -26.17 -2.57
C LEU A 208 4.13 -27.40 -3.03
N GLY A 209 4.59 -27.43 -4.28
CA GLY A 209 5.36 -28.53 -4.86
C GLY A 209 6.86 -28.29 -4.92
N ILE A 210 7.32 -27.04 -4.82
CA ILE A 210 8.70 -26.62 -5.06
C ILE A 210 9.32 -26.03 -3.79
N GLU A 211 10.59 -26.35 -3.51
CA GLU A 211 11.30 -25.79 -2.36
C GLU A 211 11.65 -24.30 -2.60
N PRO A 212 11.76 -23.47 -1.54
CA PRO A 212 11.54 -23.80 -0.13
C PRO A 212 10.08 -23.70 0.33
N PHE A 213 9.16 -23.33 -0.58
CA PHE A 213 7.74 -23.18 -0.27
C PHE A 213 7.10 -24.51 0.15
N LYS A 214 7.56 -25.63 -0.43
CA LYS A 214 7.12 -26.98 -0.09
C LYS A 214 7.43 -27.38 1.35
N THR A 215 8.58 -27.02 1.90
CA THR A 215 8.88 -27.31 3.31
C THR A 215 8.24 -26.31 4.27
N ASN A 216 7.89 -25.11 3.81
CA ASN A 216 7.35 -24.00 4.61
C ASN A 216 5.86 -23.71 4.32
N LYS A 217 5.07 -24.73 3.94
CA LYS A 217 3.67 -24.54 3.51
C LYS A 217 2.81 -23.88 4.56
N GLU A 218 3.09 -24.17 5.83
CA GLU A 218 2.40 -23.65 7.00
C GLU A 218 2.49 -22.12 7.14
N LYS A 219 3.46 -21.50 6.44
CA LYS A 219 3.66 -20.05 6.43
C LYS A 219 3.00 -19.36 5.24
N LEU A 220 2.28 -20.09 4.39
CA LEU A 220 1.70 -19.56 3.17
C LEU A 220 0.18 -19.48 3.29
N ASN A 221 -0.39 -18.35 2.90
CA ASN A 221 -1.81 -18.21 2.68
C ASN A 221 -2.07 -17.84 1.22
N PHE A 222 -3.14 -18.38 0.66
CA PHE A 222 -3.56 -18.08 -0.70
C PHE A 222 -5.02 -17.66 -0.71
N TYR A 223 -5.29 -16.55 -1.39
CA TYR A 223 -6.63 -16.01 -1.58
C TYR A 223 -6.86 -15.76 -3.06
N ARG A 224 -8.11 -15.63 -3.47
CA ARG A 224 -8.45 -15.11 -4.79
C ARG A 224 -9.65 -14.19 -4.69
N ILE A 225 -9.78 -13.31 -5.66
CA ILE A 225 -10.92 -12.41 -5.79
C ILE A 225 -11.68 -12.74 -7.05
N ASP A 226 -12.92 -13.21 -6.90
CA ASP A 226 -13.79 -13.60 -8.01
C ASP A 226 -14.52 -12.37 -8.58
N ARG A 227 -13.76 -11.29 -8.87
CA ARG A 227 -14.19 -10.13 -9.65
C ARG A 227 -13.39 -10.05 -10.93
N PHE A 228 -14.09 -9.91 -12.05
CA PHE A 228 -13.51 -9.83 -13.39
C PHE A 228 -13.73 -8.45 -14.03
N ASP A 229 -13.86 -7.42 -13.18
CA ASP A 229 -13.94 -6.03 -13.59
C ASP A 229 -12.73 -5.65 -14.45
N ASP A 230 -12.89 -4.64 -15.30
CA ASP A 230 -11.79 -4.13 -16.10
C ASP A 230 -10.81 -3.37 -15.21
N VAL A 231 -9.69 -4.00 -14.87
CA VAL A 231 -8.58 -3.42 -14.11
C VAL A 231 -7.58 -2.67 -15.00
N GLY A 232 -8.02 -2.23 -16.17
CA GLY A 232 -7.21 -1.47 -17.12
C GLY A 232 -6.02 -2.25 -17.66
N CYS A 233 -6.12 -3.58 -17.76
CA CYS A 233 -5.04 -4.37 -18.33
C CYS A 233 -4.99 -4.20 -19.86
N THR A 234 -3.79 -4.00 -20.38
CA THR A 234 -3.47 -4.02 -21.80
C THR A 234 -2.51 -5.16 -22.11
N MET A 235 -2.66 -5.72 -23.30
CA MET A 235 -1.86 -6.84 -23.79
C MET A 235 -1.20 -6.43 -25.11
N GLU A 236 0.01 -5.89 -25.01
CA GLU A 236 0.85 -5.62 -26.17
C GLU A 236 1.96 -6.67 -26.25
N ASN A 237 3.19 -6.31 -25.86
CA ASN A 237 4.31 -7.24 -25.78
C ASN A 237 4.44 -7.91 -24.40
N TRP A 238 3.85 -7.29 -23.38
CA TRP A 238 3.75 -7.77 -22.00
C TRP A 238 2.39 -7.41 -21.42
N ILE A 239 2.02 -8.08 -20.34
CA ILE A 239 0.82 -7.72 -19.58
C ILE A 239 1.14 -6.50 -18.73
N SER A 240 0.42 -5.40 -18.97
CA SER A 240 0.44 -4.19 -18.15
C SER A 240 -0.97 -3.95 -17.62
N CYS A 241 -1.11 -3.49 -16.38
CA CYS A 241 -2.41 -3.21 -15.76
C CYS A 241 -2.32 -1.92 -14.95
N ASP A 242 -3.47 -1.30 -14.67
CA ASP A 242 -3.53 -0.18 -13.75
C ASP A 242 -3.23 -0.68 -12.33
N GLU A 243 -2.02 -0.39 -11.83
CA GLU A 243 -1.57 -0.89 -10.54
C GLU A 243 -2.40 -0.37 -9.37
N PHE A 244 -2.96 0.83 -9.48
CA PHE A 244 -3.82 1.38 -8.43
C PHE A 244 -5.11 0.58 -8.36
N GLN A 245 -5.78 0.36 -9.49
CA GLN A 245 -7.02 -0.43 -9.54
C GLN A 245 -6.80 -1.88 -9.09
N VAL A 246 -5.72 -2.52 -9.55
CA VAL A 246 -5.37 -3.88 -9.12
C VAL A 246 -5.14 -3.93 -7.61
N LYS A 247 -4.41 -2.97 -7.03
CA LYS A 247 -4.14 -2.93 -5.58
C LYS A 247 -5.41 -2.61 -4.77
N THR A 248 -6.29 -1.74 -5.27
CA THR A 248 -7.58 -1.46 -4.66
C THR A 248 -8.48 -2.69 -4.61
N ILE A 249 -8.46 -3.52 -5.66
CA ILE A 249 -9.22 -4.78 -5.61
C ILE A 249 -8.50 -5.78 -4.70
N ALA A 250 -7.19 -5.93 -4.82
CA ALA A 250 -6.41 -6.84 -4.00
C ALA A 250 -6.59 -6.62 -2.49
N SER A 251 -6.80 -5.37 -2.04
CA SER A 251 -7.01 -5.04 -0.62
C SER A 251 -8.29 -5.62 -0.01
N PHE A 252 -9.20 -6.20 -0.79
CA PHE A 252 -10.32 -6.99 -0.26
C PHE A 252 -9.87 -8.30 0.42
N CYS A 253 -8.64 -8.74 0.21
CA CYS A 253 -8.01 -9.84 0.92
C CYS A 253 -6.73 -9.39 1.63
N PRO A 254 -6.32 -10.07 2.72
CA PRO A 254 -4.94 -9.98 3.19
C PRO A 254 -3.97 -10.33 2.06
N ASN A 255 -2.98 -9.48 1.84
CA ASN A 255 -1.98 -9.70 0.81
C ASN A 255 -0.67 -8.97 1.11
N ASP A 256 0.43 -9.68 0.95
CA ASP A 256 1.77 -9.13 0.74
C ASP A 256 2.06 -8.98 -0.76
N PHE A 257 1.63 -9.99 -1.54
CA PHE A 257 1.85 -10.07 -2.99
C PHE A 257 0.56 -10.30 -3.75
N VAL A 258 0.50 -9.70 -4.94
CA VAL A 258 -0.64 -9.74 -5.84
C VAL A 258 -0.28 -10.45 -7.13
N VAL A 259 -1.10 -11.41 -7.57
CA VAL A 259 -0.89 -12.13 -8.83
C VAL A 259 -2.11 -11.94 -9.72
N VAL A 260 -1.95 -11.24 -10.83
CA VAL A 260 -2.98 -11.13 -11.88
C VAL A 260 -2.77 -12.28 -12.87
N LEU A 261 -3.71 -13.22 -12.91
CA LEU A 261 -3.75 -14.25 -13.95
C LEU A 261 -4.54 -13.71 -15.14
N ALA A 262 -3.93 -13.73 -16.30
CA ALA A 262 -4.61 -13.35 -17.53
C ALA A 262 -5.04 -14.62 -18.28
N SER A 263 -6.33 -14.74 -18.59
CA SER A 263 -6.92 -15.97 -19.16
C SER A 263 -6.35 -16.32 -20.53
N ARG A 264 -6.09 -17.61 -20.74
CA ARG A 264 -5.66 -18.19 -22.02
C ARG A 264 -6.59 -17.81 -23.19
N SER A 265 -7.88 -17.60 -22.92
CA SER A 265 -8.87 -17.21 -23.93
C SER A 265 -8.65 -15.79 -24.50
N ARG A 266 -7.95 -14.91 -23.77
CA ARG A 266 -7.58 -13.55 -24.21
C ARG A 266 -6.19 -13.46 -24.84
N ILE A 267 -5.29 -14.39 -24.51
CA ILE A 267 -3.86 -14.30 -24.81
C ILE A 267 -3.45 -15.20 -25.98
N ARG A 268 -4.39 -15.88 -26.62
CA ARG A 268 -4.08 -16.80 -27.71
C ARG A 268 -3.78 -16.07 -29.02
N ASP A 269 -2.73 -15.25 -29.04
CA ASP A 269 -2.07 -14.78 -30.25
C ASP A 269 -0.77 -15.56 -30.45
N ALA A 270 -0.83 -16.58 -31.31
CA ALA A 270 0.34 -17.41 -31.65
C ALA A 270 1.42 -16.64 -32.43
N LEU A 271 1.10 -15.44 -32.95
CA LEU A 271 2.01 -14.61 -33.73
C LEU A 271 2.75 -13.57 -32.87
N ARG A 272 2.23 -13.26 -31.67
CA ARG A 272 2.81 -12.28 -30.74
C ARG A 272 2.79 -12.83 -29.31
N PRO A 273 3.86 -13.51 -28.86
CA PRO A 273 3.91 -14.03 -27.51
C PRO A 273 3.90 -12.87 -26.50
N ILE A 274 2.84 -12.84 -25.68
CA ILE A 274 2.69 -11.85 -24.61
C ILE A 274 3.46 -12.36 -23.39
N ARG A 275 4.43 -11.57 -22.92
CA ARG A 275 5.25 -11.92 -21.75
C ARG A 275 4.54 -11.61 -20.43
N SER A 276 4.80 -12.45 -19.44
CA SER A 276 4.50 -12.16 -18.04
C SER A 276 5.42 -11.05 -17.52
N SER A 277 5.07 -10.45 -16.38
CA SER A 277 5.89 -9.40 -15.76
C SER A 277 5.76 -9.39 -14.23
N ALA A 278 6.85 -9.05 -13.55
CA ALA A 278 6.89 -8.81 -12.10
C ALA A 278 7.42 -7.41 -11.80
N VAL A 279 6.63 -6.60 -11.08
CA VAL A 279 7.04 -5.27 -10.63
C VAL A 279 6.51 -5.01 -9.22
N SER A 280 7.34 -4.43 -8.36
CA SER A 280 6.99 -4.13 -6.95
C SER A 280 6.59 -5.42 -6.21
N ASN A 281 5.34 -5.53 -5.76
CA ASN A 281 4.78 -6.72 -5.14
C ASN A 281 3.75 -7.43 -6.04
N MET A 282 3.78 -7.18 -7.35
CA MET A 282 2.74 -7.64 -8.28
C MET A 282 3.32 -8.41 -9.46
N ALA A 283 2.79 -9.62 -9.70
CA ALA A 283 3.04 -10.40 -10.90
C ALA A 283 1.81 -10.36 -11.82
N LYS A 284 2.04 -10.27 -13.13
CA LYS A 284 1.02 -10.41 -14.16
C LYS A 284 1.40 -11.60 -15.04
N ILE A 285 0.61 -12.67 -14.98
CA ILE A 285 0.95 -13.99 -15.52
C ILE A 285 0.08 -14.32 -16.72
N ASN A 286 0.74 -14.64 -17.83
CA ASN A 286 0.11 -15.25 -18.98
C ASN A 286 -0.15 -16.74 -18.70
N THR A 287 -1.40 -17.13 -18.47
CA THR A 287 -1.75 -18.54 -18.17
C THR A 287 -1.63 -19.48 -19.38
N ALA A 288 -1.38 -18.95 -20.58
CA ALA A 288 -1.08 -19.74 -21.76
C ALA A 288 0.40 -20.20 -21.83
N ASP A 289 1.28 -19.59 -21.03
CA ASP A 289 2.72 -19.88 -21.01
C ASP A 289 3.04 -21.10 -20.11
N ASN A 290 4.33 -21.42 -19.98
CA ASN A 290 4.83 -22.43 -19.05
C ASN A 290 4.37 -22.12 -17.62
N GLU A 291 3.88 -23.14 -16.93
CA GLU A 291 3.28 -23.01 -15.61
C GLU A 291 4.29 -22.56 -14.54
N LEU A 292 5.59 -22.78 -14.79
CA LEU A 292 6.68 -22.34 -13.92
C LEU A 292 6.96 -20.83 -13.98
N VAL A 293 6.39 -20.11 -14.94
CA VAL A 293 6.61 -18.66 -15.10
C VAL A 293 6.22 -17.92 -13.83
N LEU A 294 5.10 -18.26 -13.19
CA LEU A 294 4.71 -17.58 -11.95
C LEU A 294 5.78 -17.73 -10.86
N LEU A 295 6.39 -18.92 -10.71
CA LEU A 295 7.45 -19.11 -9.72
C LEU A 295 8.72 -18.35 -10.11
N HIS A 296 9.07 -18.29 -11.40
CA HIS A 296 10.15 -17.44 -11.88
C HIS A 296 9.90 -15.97 -11.50
N GLU A 297 8.74 -15.41 -11.86
CA GLU A 297 8.34 -14.04 -11.55
C GLU A 297 8.31 -13.78 -10.04
N PHE A 298 7.82 -14.75 -9.26
CA PHE A 298 7.78 -14.65 -7.80
C PHE A 298 9.17 -14.69 -7.17
N GLY A 299 10.16 -15.31 -7.84
CA GLY A 299 11.56 -15.23 -7.44
C GLY A 299 12.08 -13.78 -7.45
N HIS A 300 11.68 -12.99 -8.45
CA HIS A 300 11.96 -11.55 -8.48
C HIS A 300 11.22 -10.81 -7.36
N LEU A 301 9.91 -11.01 -7.23
CA LEU A 301 9.08 -10.27 -6.27
C LEU A 301 9.49 -10.54 -4.81
N PHE A 302 9.57 -11.81 -4.45
CA PHE A 302 9.80 -12.23 -3.09
C PHE A 302 11.29 -12.25 -2.77
N GLY A 303 12.10 -12.90 -3.62
CA GLY A 303 13.53 -13.11 -3.39
C GLY A 303 14.42 -11.93 -3.80
N SER A 304 13.91 -10.99 -4.62
CA SER A 304 14.73 -10.01 -5.32
C SER A 304 15.79 -10.67 -6.20
N LEU A 305 15.56 -11.92 -6.63
CA LEU A 305 16.47 -12.68 -7.47
C LEU A 305 16.59 -11.97 -8.83
N GLY A 306 17.78 -11.95 -9.42
CA GLY A 306 17.99 -11.57 -10.80
C GLY A 306 17.84 -12.76 -11.74
N ASP A 307 17.61 -12.45 -13.02
CA ASP A 307 17.62 -13.45 -14.08
C ASP A 307 19.00 -14.08 -14.20
N GLU A 308 19.05 -15.40 -14.30
CA GLU A 308 20.29 -16.16 -14.44
C GLU A 308 20.61 -16.51 -15.91
N TYR A 309 19.71 -16.20 -16.84
CA TYR A 309 20.03 -16.11 -18.26
C TYR A 309 20.64 -14.75 -18.60
N VAL A 310 21.16 -14.59 -19.81
CA VAL A 310 21.80 -13.34 -20.26
C VAL A 310 20.91 -12.69 -21.31
N ASP A 311 20.55 -11.43 -21.10
CA ASP A 311 19.87 -10.57 -22.08
C ASP A 311 20.48 -9.17 -22.04
N GLU A 312 21.67 -9.03 -22.65
CA GLU A 312 22.44 -7.78 -22.61
C GLU A 312 21.68 -6.60 -23.23
N ASN A 313 20.86 -6.84 -24.25
CA ASN A 313 20.08 -5.79 -24.89
C ASN A 313 19.06 -5.16 -23.94
N TYR A 314 18.52 -5.97 -23.04
CA TYR A 314 17.57 -5.51 -22.04
C TYR A 314 18.26 -4.87 -20.82
N TYR A 315 19.37 -5.45 -20.35
CA TYR A 315 19.98 -5.05 -19.08
C TYR A 315 21.12 -4.03 -19.18
N LEU A 316 21.83 -3.88 -20.31
CA LEU A 316 22.99 -2.98 -20.40
C LEU A 316 22.65 -1.52 -20.11
N ASP A 317 21.53 -1.03 -20.64
CA ASP A 317 21.12 0.38 -20.52
C ASP A 317 20.42 0.69 -19.19
N SER A 318 20.14 -0.33 -18.38
CA SER A 318 19.41 -0.19 -17.11
C SER A 318 20.29 0.18 -15.91
N GLY A 319 21.61 0.24 -16.08
CA GLY A 319 22.54 0.67 -15.03
C GLY A 319 22.65 -0.30 -13.84
N LEU A 320 22.21 -1.55 -14.02
CA LEU A 320 22.18 -2.59 -13.00
C LEU A 320 23.59 -2.88 -12.44
N LYS A 321 23.64 -3.07 -11.13
CA LYS A 321 24.83 -3.44 -10.39
C LYS A 321 24.68 -4.87 -9.88
N ILE A 322 25.80 -5.59 -9.78
CA ILE A 322 25.84 -6.95 -9.19
C ILE A 322 25.24 -6.95 -7.77
N ALA A 323 25.39 -5.85 -7.04
CA ALA A 323 24.84 -5.71 -5.69
C ALA A 323 23.30 -5.78 -5.64
N ASP A 324 22.62 -5.51 -6.76
CA ASP A 324 21.16 -5.44 -6.83
C ASP A 324 20.51 -6.83 -6.78
N PHE A 325 21.25 -7.89 -7.14
CA PHE A 325 20.73 -9.26 -7.20
C PHE A 325 21.49 -10.19 -6.24
N PRO A 326 20.83 -10.84 -5.27
CA PRO A 326 21.50 -11.69 -4.29
C PRO A 326 22.02 -13.02 -4.89
N ASN A 327 21.52 -13.43 -6.07
CA ASN A 327 21.93 -14.61 -6.81
C ASN A 327 22.85 -14.34 -8.01
N CYS A 328 23.15 -13.07 -8.32
CA CYS A 328 24.22 -12.75 -9.28
C CYS A 328 25.50 -12.34 -8.56
N GLY A 329 26.64 -12.77 -9.08
CA GLY A 329 27.95 -12.64 -8.44
C GLY A 329 29.01 -12.02 -9.34
N ASP A 330 30.07 -11.54 -8.71
CA ASP A 330 31.28 -11.04 -9.34
C ASP A 330 32.16 -12.19 -9.88
N PRO A 331 33.16 -11.89 -10.74
CA PRO A 331 34.19 -12.86 -11.08
C PRO A 331 34.86 -13.41 -9.81
N GLY A 332 34.60 -14.68 -9.49
CA GLY A 332 35.07 -15.33 -8.25
C GLY A 332 33.95 -15.71 -7.28
N CYS A 333 32.71 -15.27 -7.56
CA CYS A 333 31.49 -15.70 -6.88
C CYS A 333 31.55 -15.59 -5.36
N SER A 334 32.00 -14.42 -4.88
CA SER A 334 32.26 -14.18 -3.46
C SER A 334 31.05 -14.42 -2.56
N LYS A 335 29.83 -14.11 -3.05
CA LYS A 335 28.57 -14.21 -2.30
C LYS A 335 28.25 -15.61 -1.76
N TRP A 336 28.61 -16.67 -2.50
CA TRP A 336 28.31 -18.06 -2.14
C TRP A 336 29.54 -18.95 -2.14
N LYS A 337 30.73 -18.35 -2.04
CA LYS A 337 31.99 -19.08 -2.02
C LYS A 337 32.01 -20.07 -0.84
N GLY A 338 32.16 -21.35 -1.15
CA GLY A 338 32.19 -22.42 -0.16
C GLY A 338 30.82 -22.91 0.31
N ALA A 339 29.72 -22.38 -0.24
CA ALA A 339 28.40 -22.97 -0.03
C ALA A 339 28.30 -24.31 -0.77
N ASN A 340 27.75 -25.34 -0.12
CA ASN A 340 27.61 -26.66 -0.74
C ASN A 340 26.61 -26.61 -1.90
N GLY A 341 26.90 -27.33 -2.98
CA GLY A 341 26.05 -27.39 -4.16
C GLY A 341 26.08 -26.14 -5.06
N THR A 342 26.90 -25.14 -4.75
CA THR A 342 27.09 -23.96 -5.61
C THR A 342 28.38 -24.07 -6.43
N GLY A 343 28.38 -23.42 -7.59
CA GLY A 343 29.53 -23.23 -8.48
C GLY A 343 29.63 -21.77 -8.91
N CYS A 344 30.46 -21.49 -9.92
CA CYS A 344 30.62 -20.15 -10.45
C CYS A 344 30.46 -20.17 -11.97
N PHE A 345 29.21 -20.03 -12.43
CA PHE A 345 28.86 -20.18 -13.85
C PHE A 345 28.67 -18.80 -14.49
N LYS A 346 29.31 -18.56 -15.62
CA LYS A 346 29.21 -17.26 -16.33
C LYS A 346 27.79 -17.01 -16.86
N GLY A 347 27.32 -15.78 -16.71
CA GLY A 347 26.01 -15.28 -17.11
C GLY A 347 25.02 -15.20 -15.95
N CYS A 348 24.50 -13.99 -15.70
CA CYS A 348 23.40 -13.67 -14.77
C CYS A 348 22.90 -12.26 -15.09
N SER A 349 21.86 -12.14 -15.91
CA SER A 349 21.35 -10.91 -16.57
C SER A 349 22.35 -10.33 -17.58
N LEU A 350 23.59 -10.08 -17.16
CA LEU A 350 24.72 -9.68 -18.00
C LEU A 350 25.74 -10.81 -18.15
N SER A 351 26.47 -10.84 -19.27
CA SER A 351 27.51 -11.86 -19.49
C SER A 351 28.72 -11.69 -18.57
N SER A 352 28.90 -10.51 -17.98
CA SER A 352 29.96 -10.18 -17.04
C SER A 352 29.70 -10.71 -15.62
N PHE A 353 28.46 -11.09 -15.30
CA PHE A 353 28.06 -11.60 -13.99
C PHE A 353 28.07 -13.13 -13.96
N PHE A 354 27.95 -13.70 -12.76
CA PHE A 354 27.99 -15.13 -12.53
C PHE A 354 26.80 -15.59 -11.69
N ARG A 355 26.40 -16.85 -11.84
CA ARG A 355 25.29 -17.48 -11.10
C ARG A 355 25.75 -18.72 -10.30
N PRO A 356 24.99 -19.14 -9.28
CA PRO A 356 25.41 -20.17 -8.34
C PRO A 356 25.20 -21.60 -8.83
N THR A 357 24.26 -21.86 -9.74
CA THR A 357 23.99 -23.21 -10.26
C THR A 357 24.06 -23.25 -11.78
N LYS A 358 24.24 -24.44 -12.35
CA LYS A 358 24.31 -24.59 -13.81
C LYS A 358 22.98 -24.19 -14.45
N ASP A 359 21.88 -24.58 -13.80
CA ASP A 359 20.50 -24.24 -14.15
C ASP A 359 19.68 -24.00 -12.89
N SER A 360 18.57 -23.27 -13.06
CA SER A 360 17.58 -22.96 -12.02
C SER A 360 16.31 -22.41 -12.70
N LEU A 361 15.22 -22.29 -11.95
CA LEU A 361 14.03 -21.56 -12.37
C LEU A 361 14.33 -20.11 -12.80
N MET A 362 15.33 -19.45 -12.18
CA MET A 362 15.73 -18.09 -12.55
C MET A 362 16.52 -18.05 -13.86
N ARG A 363 16.98 -19.19 -14.37
CA ARG A 363 17.70 -19.30 -15.65
C ARG A 363 16.81 -19.82 -16.76
N SER A 364 16.10 -20.91 -16.50
CA SER A 364 15.29 -21.59 -17.49
C SER A 364 14.05 -22.19 -16.87
N LEU A 365 12.96 -22.23 -17.65
CA LEU A 365 11.69 -22.85 -17.25
C LEU A 365 11.69 -24.36 -17.55
N SER A 366 12.88 -24.98 -17.61
CA SER A 366 13.08 -26.40 -17.93
C SER A 366 13.23 -27.28 -16.70
N VAL A 367 13.48 -26.67 -15.54
CA VAL A 367 13.65 -27.35 -14.25
C VAL A 367 12.71 -26.73 -13.21
N PRO A 368 11.95 -27.53 -12.44
CA PRO A 368 11.04 -27.04 -11.41
C PRO A 368 11.75 -26.83 -10.06
N ASP A 369 12.92 -26.18 -10.06
CA ASP A 369 13.83 -26.06 -8.91
C ASP A 369 14.57 -24.72 -8.95
N TYR A 370 14.65 -24.00 -7.84
CA TYR A 370 15.35 -22.70 -7.80
C TYR A 370 16.87 -22.83 -7.72
N GLY A 371 17.39 -24.02 -7.40
CA GLY A 371 18.78 -24.24 -7.10
C GLY A 371 19.12 -23.81 -5.68
N VAL A 372 20.09 -24.52 -5.09
CA VAL A 372 20.39 -24.48 -3.64
C VAL A 372 20.63 -23.08 -3.08
N TRP A 373 21.21 -22.15 -3.85
CA TRP A 373 21.49 -20.79 -3.37
C TRP A 373 20.25 -19.90 -3.38
N ASN A 374 19.45 -19.98 -4.43
CA ASN A 374 18.20 -19.23 -4.52
C ASN A 374 17.19 -19.73 -3.49
N GLU A 375 17.09 -21.05 -3.31
CA GLU A 375 16.26 -21.64 -2.25
C GLU A 375 16.68 -21.17 -0.87
N LYS A 376 17.98 -21.08 -0.59
CA LYS A 376 18.49 -20.53 0.67
C LYS A 376 18.02 -19.08 0.86
N ILE A 377 18.17 -18.22 -0.15
CA ILE A 377 17.72 -16.81 -0.09
C ILE A 377 16.22 -16.72 0.18
N LEU A 378 15.42 -17.50 -0.56
CA LEU A 378 13.97 -17.53 -0.40
C LEU A 378 13.58 -18.07 0.99
N ALA A 379 14.26 -19.09 1.49
CA ALA A 379 14.03 -19.65 2.83
C ALA A 379 14.37 -18.66 3.95
N GLU A 380 15.45 -17.90 3.81
CA GLU A 380 15.81 -16.82 4.74
C GLU A 380 14.70 -15.75 4.79
N LYS A 381 14.13 -15.36 3.65
CA LYS A 381 12.99 -14.44 3.63
C LYS A 381 11.72 -15.07 4.23
N LEU A 382 11.45 -16.35 3.97
CA LEU A 382 10.33 -17.07 4.60
C LEU A 382 10.49 -17.22 6.11
N SER A 383 11.71 -17.09 6.66
CA SER A 383 11.94 -17.12 8.11
C SER A 383 11.38 -15.91 8.85
N LEU A 384 11.06 -14.82 8.14
CA LEU A 384 10.36 -13.66 8.68
C LEU A 384 8.87 -13.95 8.96
N TYR A 385 8.37 -15.06 8.43
CA TYR A 385 7.00 -15.54 8.60
C TYR A 385 6.98 -16.77 9.53
N GLY A 386 5.83 -17.02 10.15
CA GLY A 386 5.68 -17.96 11.25
C GLY A 386 5.94 -17.28 12.59
N GLY A 387 4.87 -16.88 13.27
CA GLY A 387 4.95 -16.35 14.62
C GLY A 387 5.66 -17.34 15.55
N LYS A 388 6.47 -16.84 16.49
CA LYS A 388 6.91 -17.70 17.59
C LYS A 388 5.66 -18.23 18.30
N PRO A 389 5.57 -19.55 18.56
CA PRO A 389 4.44 -20.13 19.26
C PRO A 389 4.23 -19.52 20.65
#